data_AF-A0A645EH24-F1
#
_entry.id   AF-A0A645EH24-F1
#
_cell.length_a   1.000
_cell.length_b   1.000
_cell.length_c   1.000
_cell.angle_alpha   90.00
_cell.angle_beta   90.00
_cell.angle_gamma   90.00
#
_symmetry.space_group_name_H-M   'P 1'
#
loop_
_entity.id
_entity.type
_entity.pdbx_description
1 polymer ?
#
loop_
_entity_poly.entity_id
_entity_poly.type
_entity_poly.pdbx_seq_one_letter_code
_entity_poly.pdbx_strand_id
1 'polypeptide(L)'
;MTQYELWHAIWDSLVNANFHSLEWTLGRHRRFCETFRPQTFIGNHDVTRIASRITDHRHLPLTAALLLLLPGIPSIYAGDEQGFTGFQYSF
;
A
#
# COMPACT_ATOMS: atom_id res chain seq x y z
N MET A 1 -9.98 -7.62 -8.25
CA MET A 1 -10.25 -6.86 -7.02
C MET A 1 -9.05 -5.98 -6.72
N THR A 2 -9.28 -4.68 -6.48
CA THR A 2 -8.25 -3.71 -6.10
C THR A 2 -8.04 -3.75 -4.59
N GLN A 3 -6.80 -3.87 -4.13
CA GLN A 3 -6.49 -4.16 -2.72
C GLN A 3 -6.40 -2.90 -1.84
N TYR A 4 -7.52 -2.19 -1.68
CA TYR A 4 -7.60 -1.07 -0.73
C TYR A 4 -7.33 -1.50 0.72
N GLU A 5 -7.75 -2.71 1.10
CA GLU A 5 -7.50 -3.27 2.43
C GLU A 5 -6.00 -3.43 2.71
N LEU A 6 -5.26 -4.04 1.76
CA LEU A 6 -3.80 -4.20 1.89
C LEU A 6 -3.07 -2.86 1.82
N TRP A 7 -3.48 -1.95 0.92
CA TRP A 7 -2.94 -0.59 0.86
C TRP A 7 -3.03 0.10 2.24
N HIS A 8 -4.22 0.08 2.87
CA HIS A 8 -4.43 0.68 4.17
C HIS A 8 -3.53 0.06 5.24
N ALA A 9 -3.51 -1.28 5.31
CA ALA A 9 -2.74 -1.99 6.31
C ALA A 9 -1.22 -1.76 6.18
N ILE A 10 -0.70 -1.62 4.95
CA ILE A 10 0.72 -1.33 4.70
C ILE A 10 1.09 0.02 5.32
N TRP A 11 0.46 1.12 4.91
CA TRP A 11 0.89 2.43 5.40
C TRP A 11 0.56 2.61 6.89
N ASP A 12 -0.56 2.07 7.38
CA ASP A 12 -0.95 2.15 8.78
C ASP A 12 0.06 1.42 9.69
N SER A 13 0.54 0.24 9.26
CA SER A 13 1.57 -0.49 10.02
C SER A 13 2.90 0.24 10.12
N LEU A 14 3.30 0.95 9.05
CA LEU A 14 4.58 1.67 9.00
C LEU A 14 4.52 3.03 9.70
N VAL A 15 3.34 3.66 9.77
CA VAL A 15 3.14 4.96 10.44
C VAL A 15 2.81 4.78 11.92
N ASN A 16 1.93 3.83 12.26
CA ASN A 16 1.36 3.67 13.59
C ASN A 16 1.85 2.40 14.32
N ALA A 17 2.82 1.67 13.77
CA ALA A 17 3.27 0.37 14.27
C ALA A 17 2.13 -0.66 14.40
N ASN A 18 1.06 -0.54 13.61
CA ASN A 18 -0.08 -1.45 13.61
C ASN A 18 0.19 -2.75 12.82
N PHE A 19 1.18 -3.52 13.26
CA PHE A 19 1.56 -4.77 12.59
C PHE A 19 0.52 -5.88 12.76
N HIS A 20 -0.36 -5.78 13.77
CA HIS A 20 -1.47 -6.71 13.96
C HIS A 20 -2.49 -6.60 12.80
N SER A 21 -2.89 -5.38 12.42
CA SER A 21 -3.77 -5.20 11.25
C SER A 21 -3.10 -5.66 9.95
N LEU A 22 -1.78 -5.43 9.79
CA LEU A 22 -1.05 -5.93 8.63
C LEU A 22 -1.06 -7.46 8.56
N GLU A 23 -0.76 -8.15 9.67
CA GLU A 23 -0.76 -9.62 9.74
C GLU A 23 -2.13 -10.20 9.38
N TRP A 24 -3.21 -9.65 9.96
CA TRP A 24 -4.56 -10.06 9.65
C TRP A 24 -4.91 -9.86 8.17
N THR A 25 -4.59 -8.69 7.61
CA THR A 25 -4.86 -8.39 6.19
C THR A 25 -4.03 -9.27 5.25
N LEU A 26 -2.78 -9.58 5.58
CA LEU A 26 -1.96 -10.53 4.83
C LEU A 26 -2.56 -11.94 4.82
N GLY A 27 -3.14 -12.38 5.94
CA GLY A 27 -3.87 -13.64 6.02
C GLY A 27 -5.06 -13.70 5.06
N ARG A 28 -5.83 -12.61 4.95
CA ARG A 28 -6.92 -12.51 3.97
C ARG A 28 -6.43 -12.41 2.54
N HIS A 29 -5.40 -11.62 2.30
CA HIS A 29 -4.79 -11.43 1.00
C HIS A 29 -4.25 -12.74 0.42
N ARG A 30 -3.68 -13.61 1.26
CA ARG A 30 -3.30 -14.98 0.89
C ARG A 30 -4.49 -15.77 0.34
N ARG A 31 -5.64 -15.75 1.01
CA ARG A 31 -6.87 -16.43 0.54
C ARG A 31 -7.40 -15.88 -0.78
N PHE A 32 -7.25 -14.58 -1.03
CA PHE A 32 -7.55 -14.02 -2.36
C PHE A 32 -6.61 -14.59 -3.42
N CYS A 33 -5.32 -14.68 -3.13
CA CYS A 33 -4.31 -15.19 -4.06
C CYS A 33 -4.48 -16.67 -4.41
N GLU A 34 -5.17 -17.45 -3.57
CA GLU A 34 -5.54 -18.85 -3.85
C GLU A 34 -6.60 -18.97 -4.96
N THR A 35 -7.39 -17.91 -5.19
CA THR A 35 -8.55 -17.95 -6.11
C THR A 35 -8.40 -17.02 -7.32
N PHE A 36 -7.69 -15.91 -7.19
CA PHE A 36 -7.43 -14.97 -8.28
C PHE A 36 -6.17 -14.12 -8.02
N ARG A 37 -5.74 -13.33 -9.01
CA ARG A 37 -4.63 -12.37 -8.89
C ARG A 37 -5.17 -10.98 -8.54
N PRO A 38 -5.10 -10.51 -7.28
CA PRO A 38 -5.53 -9.17 -6.92
C PRO A 38 -4.58 -8.10 -7.48
N GLN A 39 -5.11 -6.91 -7.79
CA GLN A 39 -4.29 -5.74 -8.10
C GLN A 39 -3.85 -5.06 -6.81
N THR A 40 -2.54 -4.92 -6.61
CA THR A 40 -1.93 -4.27 -5.44
C THR A 40 -1.36 -2.90 -5.82
N PHE A 41 -1.38 -1.97 -4.89
CA PHE A 41 -0.87 -0.60 -5.09
C PHE A 41 -0.52 0.03 -3.74
N ILE A 42 0.33 1.06 -3.74
CA ILE A 42 0.64 1.90 -2.56
C ILE A 42 0.15 3.35 -2.70
N GLY A 43 -0.23 3.75 -3.92
CA GLY A 43 -0.85 5.04 -4.24
C GLY A 43 -1.66 4.92 -5.54
N ASN A 44 -2.66 5.79 -5.69
CA ASN A 44 -3.46 5.97 -6.91
C ASN A 44 -4.03 7.40 -6.94
N HIS A 45 -4.90 7.69 -7.89
CA HIS A 45 -5.49 9.03 -8.05
C HIS A 45 -6.61 9.37 -7.05
N ASP A 46 -7.09 8.39 -6.28
CA ASP A 46 -8.21 8.54 -5.34
C ASP A 46 -7.75 8.64 -3.87
N VAL A 47 -6.44 8.51 -3.61
CA VAL A 47 -5.87 8.49 -2.26
C VAL A 47 -4.69 9.45 -2.12
N THR A 48 -4.38 9.82 -0.88
CA THR A 48 -3.15 10.58 -0.57
C THR A 48 -1.93 9.79 -1.05
N ARG A 49 -1.00 10.46 -1.75
CA ARG A 49 0.22 9.83 -2.24
C ARG A 49 1.02 9.24 -1.09
N ILE A 50 1.68 8.10 -1.33
CA ILE A 50 2.38 7.37 -0.27
C ILE A 50 3.49 8.21 0.38
N ALA A 51 4.19 9.03 -0.41
CA ALA A 51 5.23 9.95 0.08
C ALA A 51 4.68 11.07 1.00
N SER A 52 3.39 11.40 0.90
CA SER A 52 2.72 12.31 1.84
C SER A 52 2.15 11.62 3.07
N ARG A 53 1.95 10.30 3.00
CA ARG A 53 1.36 9.49 4.08
C ARG A 53 2.40 9.00 5.07
N ILE A 54 3.57 8.59 4.56
CA ILE A 54 4.68 8.06 5.36
C ILE A 54 5.41 9.21 6.05
N THR A 55 5.43 9.20 7.39
CA THR A 55 6.04 10.25 8.22
C THR A 55 7.56 10.09 8.37
N ASP A 56 8.07 8.86 8.32
CA ASP A 56 9.49 8.54 8.33
C ASP A 56 9.94 8.07 6.95
N HIS A 57 10.75 8.88 6.27
CA HIS A 57 11.21 8.61 4.91
C HIS A 57 11.96 7.28 4.78
N ARG A 58 12.54 6.75 5.88
CA ARG A 58 13.18 5.43 5.90
C ARG A 58 12.21 4.28 5.62
N HIS A 59 10.90 4.50 5.76
CA HIS A 59 9.86 3.51 5.48
C HIS A 59 9.38 3.50 4.02
N LEU A 60 9.74 4.49 3.19
CA LEU A 60 9.34 4.49 1.77
C LEU A 60 9.91 3.30 0.98
N PRO A 61 11.18 2.87 1.17
CA PRO A 61 11.65 1.64 0.56
C PRO A 61 10.87 0.40 1.04
N LEU A 62 10.36 0.41 2.27
CA LEU A 62 9.56 -0.70 2.81
C LEU A 62 8.17 -0.77 2.18
N THR A 63 7.51 0.36 1.91
CA THR A 63 6.22 0.36 1.17
C THR A 63 6.40 -0.20 -0.24
N ALA A 64 7.46 0.21 -0.95
CA ALA A 64 7.80 -0.32 -2.26
C ALA A 64 8.13 -1.82 -2.22
N ALA A 65 8.91 -2.26 -1.21
CA ALA A 65 9.23 -3.68 -1.03
C ALA A 65 7.96 -4.51 -0.80
N LEU A 66 7.04 -4.06 0.05
CA LEU A 66 5.76 -4.75 0.28
C LEU A 66 4.92 -4.82 -1.00
N LEU A 67 4.87 -3.74 -1.79
CA LEU A 67 4.16 -3.77 -3.07
C LEU A 67 4.74 -4.80 -4.06
N LEU A 68 6.07 -4.82 -4.20
CA LEU A 68 6.75 -5.58 -5.24
C LEU A 68 6.98 -7.05 -4.88
N LEU A 69 6.98 -7.38 -3.59
CA LEU A 69 7.28 -8.74 -3.11
C LEU A 69 6.04 -9.52 -2.66
N LEU A 70 4.92 -8.85 -2.37
CA LEU A 70 3.66 -9.54 -2.05
C LEU A 70 2.98 -10.07 -3.33
N PRO A 71 2.25 -11.20 -3.24
CA PRO A 71 1.60 -11.79 -4.39
C PRO A 71 0.52 -10.87 -4.98
N GLY A 72 0.38 -10.84 -6.30
CA GLY A 72 -0.61 -10.00 -6.96
C GLY A 72 -0.06 -9.38 -8.25
N ILE A 73 -0.79 -8.39 -8.76
CA ILE A 73 -0.39 -7.57 -9.90
C ILE A 73 -0.06 -6.18 -9.35
N PRO A 74 1.22 -5.85 -9.13
CA PRO A 74 1.61 -4.55 -8.58
C PRO A 74 1.37 -3.44 -9.60
N SER A 75 0.85 -2.31 -9.11
CA SER A 75 0.69 -1.07 -9.86
C SER A 75 1.39 0.07 -9.13
N ILE A 76 2.22 0.81 -9.86
CA ILE A 76 2.87 2.04 -9.38
C ILE A 76 2.15 3.22 -10.02
N TYR A 77 1.70 4.17 -9.20
CA TYR A 77 1.10 5.40 -9.72
C TYR A 77 2.20 6.34 -10.20
N ALA A 78 2.06 6.89 -11.41
CA ALA A 78 3.08 7.74 -12.01
C ALA A 78 3.48 8.91 -11.07
N GLY A 79 4.79 9.09 -10.93
CA GLY A 79 5.41 10.01 -9.99
C GLY A 79 5.72 9.40 -8.61
N ASP A 80 5.11 8.29 -8.22
CA ASP A 80 5.48 7.62 -6.95
C ASP A 80 6.90 7.05 -7.02
N GLU A 81 7.37 6.67 -8.22
CA GLU A 81 8.77 6.29 -8.47
C GLU A 81 9.76 7.44 -8.28
N GLN A 82 9.27 8.69 -8.35
CA GLN A 82 10.03 9.92 -8.09
C GLN A 82 9.77 10.49 -6.69
N GLY A 83 8.95 9.82 -5.87
CA GLY A 83 8.58 10.29 -4.54
C GLY A 83 7.65 11.50 -4.54
N PHE A 84 6.80 11.67 -5.57
CA PHE A 84 5.85 12.78 -5.61
C PHE A 84 4.92 12.78 -4.38
N THR A 85 4.70 13.97 -3.83
CA THR A 85 3.80 14.22 -2.70
C THR A 85 2.45 14.76 -3.17
N GLY A 86 1.38 14.51 -2.43
CA GLY A 86 0.04 15.03 -2.68
C GLY A 86 -0.99 14.49 -1.70
N PHE A 87 -1.90 15.35 -1.26
CA PHE A 87 -2.99 15.00 -0.35
C PHE A 87 -4.31 14.86 -1.09
N GLN A 88 -5.06 13.81 -0.76
CA GLN A 88 -6.46 13.68 -1.15
C GLN A 88 -7.30 14.52 -0.20
N TYR A 89 -8.13 15.41 -0.75
CA TYR A 89 -9.14 16.14 0.00
C TYR A 89 -10.52 15.58 -0.36
N SER A 90 -11.34 15.31 0.65
CA SER A 90 -12.77 15.06 0.47
C SER A 90 -13.51 16.33 0.86
N PHE A 91 -14.30 16.87 -0.06
CA PHE A 91 -15.23 17.97 0.20
C PHE A 91 -16.50 17.47 0.89
#